data_AF-A0A2D7Z6E3-F1
#
_entry.id   AF-A0A2D7Z6E3-F1
#
_cell.length_a   1.000
_cell.length_b   1.000
_cell.length_c   1.000
_cell.angle_alpha   90.00
_cell.angle_beta   90.00
_cell.angle_gamma   90.00
#
_symmetry.space_group_name_H-M   'P 1'
#
loop_
_entity.id
_entity.type
_entity.pdbx_description
1 polymer ?
#
loop_
_entity_poly.entity_id
_entity_poly.type
_entity_poly.pdbx_seq_one_letter_code
_entity_poly.pdbx_strand_id
1 'polypeptide(L)' 'MAEEKQSDQAHAIAFVATAAAYWSDVDPPHPAADYLAGQVAETRKGFEALRGTMAFEDEPSSFVAAIFETRETGT' A
#
# COMPACT_ATOMS: atom_id res chain seq x y z
N MET A 1 -12.59 -22.15 -7.27
CA MET A 1 -12.87 -20.69 -7.21
C MET A 1 -13.23 -20.18 -5.83
N ALA A 2 -14.27 -20.69 -5.14
CA ALA A 2 -14.60 -20.21 -3.79
C ALA A 2 -13.50 -20.53 -2.74
N GLU A 3 -12.94 -21.74 -2.84
CA GLU A 3 -11.91 -22.26 -1.92
C GLU A 3 -10.55 -21.57 -2.07
N GLU A 4 -10.16 -21.27 -3.32
CA GLU A 4 -8.94 -20.52 -3.66
C GLU A 4 -9.01 -19.07 -3.16
N LYS A 5 -10.15 -18.40 -3.37
CA LYS A 5 -10.38 -17.03 -2.87
C LYS A 5 -10.35 -16.97 -1.33
N GLN A 6 -10.78 -18.04 -0.66
CA GLN A 6 -10.76 -18.15 0.79
C GLN A 6 -9.35 -18.41 1.33
N SER A 7 -8.53 -19.17 0.61
CA SER A 7 -7.11 -19.37 0.90
C SER A 7 -6.31 -18.06 0.76
N ASP A 8 -6.54 -17.30 -0.31
CA ASP A 8 -5.87 -16.00 -0.52
C ASP A 8 -6.23 -14.99 0.56
N GLN A 9 -7.50 -14.96 0.96
CA GLN A 9 -7.96 -14.11 2.04
C GLN A 9 -7.31 -14.48 3.39
N ALA A 10 -7.15 -15.79 3.66
CA ALA A 10 -6.47 -16.25 4.87
C ALA A 10 -4.98 -15.85 4.89
N HIS A 11 -4.29 -15.94 3.76
CA HIS A 11 -2.90 -15.47 3.66
C HIS A 11 -2.77 -13.96 3.85
N ALA A 12 -3.68 -13.17 3.29
CA ALA A 12 -3.70 -11.72 3.48
C ALA A 12 -3.91 -11.34 4.96
N ILE A 13 -4.80 -12.05 5.67
CA ILE A 13 -5.04 -11.83 7.10
C ILE A 13 -3.78 -12.17 7.93
N ALA A 14 -3.12 -13.29 7.65
CA ALA A 14 -1.91 -13.70 8.35
C ALA A 14 -0.75 -12.71 8.16
N PHE A 15 -0.58 -12.18 6.94
CA PHE A 15 0.41 -11.16 6.66
C PHE A 15 0.16 -9.87 7.46
N VAL A 16 -1.07 -9.38 7.47
CA VAL A 16 -1.45 -8.17 8.21
C VAL A 16 -1.22 -8.35 9.71
N ALA A 17 -1.60 -9.51 10.27
CA ALA A 17 -1.37 -9.81 11.68
C ALA A 17 0.12 -9.83 12.05
N THR A 18 0.95 -10.46 11.19
CA THR A 18 2.40 -10.51 11.39
C THR A 18 3.03 -9.11 11.33
N ALA A 19 2.60 -8.28 10.37
CA ALA A 19 3.10 -6.93 10.24
C ALA A 19 2.68 -6.03 11.43
N ALA A 20 1.44 -6.16 11.92
CA ALA A 20 0.94 -5.41 13.06
C ALA A 20 1.71 -5.75 14.36
N ALA A 21 1.93 -7.04 14.62
CA ALA A 21 2.72 -7.49 15.76
C ALA A 21 4.18 -6.99 15.65
N TYR A 22 4.80 -7.11 14.47
CA TYR A 22 6.20 -6.74 14.29
C TYR A 22 6.46 -5.24 14.42
N TRP A 23 5.61 -4.39 13.84
CA TRP A 23 5.85 -2.94 13.77
C TRP A 23 5.18 -2.13 14.87
N SER A 24 4.10 -2.63 15.45
CA SER A 24 3.27 -1.88 16.40
C SER A 24 3.06 -2.60 17.72
N ASP A 25 3.59 -3.83 17.87
CA ASP A 25 3.39 -4.67 19.06
C ASP A 25 1.89 -4.86 19.40
N VAL A 26 1.06 -4.91 18.35
CA VAL A 26 -0.40 -5.09 18.45
C VAL A 26 -0.76 -6.46 17.91
N ASP A 27 -1.25 -7.33 18.79
CA ASP A 27 -1.87 -8.60 18.41
C ASP A 27 -3.34 -8.42 18.04
N PRO A 28 -3.77 -8.79 16.82
CA PRO A 28 -5.19 -8.84 16.48
C PRO A 28 -5.92 -10.03 17.17
N PRO A 29 -7.23 -9.90 17.46
CA PRO A 29 -8.03 -8.70 17.30
C PRO A 29 -7.81 -7.72 18.46
N HIS A 30 -7.42 -6.49 18.13
CA HIS A 30 -7.30 -5.40 19.11
C HIS A 30 -8.42 -4.39 18.86
N PRO A 31 -9.45 -4.30 19.73
CA PRO A 31 -10.66 -3.52 19.45
C PRO A 31 -10.41 -2.05 19.13
N ALA A 32 -9.42 -1.41 19.78
CA ALA A 32 -9.09 -0.01 19.47
C ALA A 32 -8.38 0.15 18.12
N ALA A 33 -7.62 -0.88 17.69
CA ALA A 33 -6.98 -0.88 16.38
C ALA A 33 -8.02 -1.11 15.28
N ASP A 34 -8.98 -2.00 15.50
CA ASP A 34 -10.11 -2.23 14.58
C ASP A 34 -10.96 -0.96 14.43
N TYR A 35 -11.24 -0.28 15.55
CA TYR A 35 -11.96 0.99 15.55
C TYR A 35 -11.22 2.09 14.77
N LEU A 36 -9.90 2.23 14.98
CA LEU A 36 -9.08 3.20 14.26
C LEU A 36 -8.94 2.86 12.77
N ALA A 37 -8.75 1.58 12.44
CA ALA A 37 -8.71 1.09 11.07
C ALA A 37 -10.02 1.38 10.32
N GLY A 38 -11.16 1.25 11.01
CA GLY A 38 -12.47 1.65 10.49
C GLY A 38 -12.56 3.15 10.18
N GLN A 39 -12.02 4.02 11.04
CA GLN A 39 -12.05 5.47 10.83
C GLN A 39 -11.25 5.93 9.61
N VAL A 40 -10.17 5.23 9.26
CA VAL A 40 -9.30 5.58 8.12
C VAL A 40 -9.62 4.78 6.86
N ALA A 41 -10.67 3.93 6.88
CA ALA A 41 -11.01 3.04 5.77
C ALA A 41 -11.32 3.80 4.47
N GLU A 42 -12.06 4.91 4.54
CA GLU A 42 -12.37 5.73 3.36
C GLU A 42 -11.15 6.49 2.85
N THR A 43 -10.28 6.97 3.75
CA THR A 43 -8.97 7.54 3.38
C THR A 43 -8.11 6.53 2.64
N ARG A 44 -8.05 5.29 3.15
CA ARG A 44 -7.34 4.18 2.49
C ARG A 44 -7.90 3.91 1.09
N LYS A 45 -9.23 3.81 0.94
CA LYS A 45 -9.88 3.64 -0.37
C LYS A 45 -9.56 4.79 -1.33
N GLY A 46 -9.54 6.03 -0.82
CA GLY A 46 -9.15 7.20 -1.59
C GLY A 46 -7.73 7.08 -2.14
N PHE A 47 -6.77 6.68 -1.31
CA PHE A 47 -5.39 6.44 -1.77
C PHE A 47 -5.27 5.26 -2.73
N GLU A 48 -6.01 4.17 -2.50
CA GLU A 48 -6.04 3.03 -3.42
C GLU A 48 -6.59 3.44 -4.80
N ALA A 49 -7.59 4.32 -4.85
CA ALA A 49 -8.15 4.84 -6.10
C ALA A 49 -7.22 5.80 -6.85
N LEU A 50 -6.28 6.45 -6.15
CA LEU A 50 -5.28 7.33 -6.77
C LEU A 50 -4.10 6.57 -7.38
N ARG A 51 -3.90 5.30 -6.99
CA ARG A 51 -2.83 4.46 -7.56
C ARG A 51 -3.05 4.30 -9.06
N GLY A 52 -2.01 4.52 -9.84
CA GLY A 52 -2.02 4.49 -11.31
C GLY A 52 -2.58 5.75 -11.96
N THR A 53 -2.90 6.79 -11.18
CA THR A 53 -3.43 8.06 -11.71
C THR A 53 -2.49 9.24 -11.51
N MET A 54 -1.46 9.08 -10.68
CA MET A 54 -0.57 10.17 -10.29
C MET A 54 0.63 10.23 -11.23
N ALA A 55 0.93 11.44 -11.74
CA ALA A 55 2.00 11.66 -12.72
C ALA A 55 3.38 11.18 -12.24
N PHE A 56 3.64 11.17 -10.93
CA PHE A 56 4.90 10.67 -10.38
C PHE A 56 5.08 9.14 -10.51
N GLU A 57 4.01 8.38 -10.77
CA GLU A 57 4.12 6.94 -10.98
C GLU A 57 4.73 6.59 -12.34
N ASP A 58 4.68 7.54 -13.29
CA ASP A 58 5.37 7.47 -14.57
C ASP A 58 6.80 8.04 -14.48
N GLU A 59 7.14 8.72 -13.37
CA GLU A 59 8.46 9.31 -13.19
C GLU A 59 9.53 8.23 -12.93
N PRO A 60 10.78 8.46 -13.38
CA PRO A 60 11.84 7.52 -13.15
C PRO A 60 12.13 7.38 -11.65
N SER A 61 11.85 6.20 -11.10
CA SER A 61 12.08 5.87 -9.68
C SER A 61 13.54 5.95 -9.22
N SER A 62 14.49 6.19 -10.14
CA SER A 62 15.90 6.38 -9.82
C SER A 62 16.36 7.80 -10.13
N PHE A 63 17.13 8.36 -9.20
CA PHE A 63 17.77 9.67 -9.32
C PHE A 63 18.57 9.83 -10.62
N VAL A 64 19.25 8.75 -11.05
CA VAL A 64 20.05 8.74 -12.28
C VAL A 64 19.16 8.88 -13.51
N ALA A 65 18.01 8.22 -13.54
CA ALA A 65 17.08 8.31 -14.67
C ALA A 65 16.38 9.68 -14.72
N ALA A 66 16.04 10.28 -13.57
CA ALA A 66 15.53 11.65 -13.50
C ALA A 66 16.54 12.69 -14.02
N ILE A 67 17.85 12.49 -13.79
CA ILE A 67 18.91 13.36 -14.35
C ILE A 67 18.97 13.29 -15.88
N PHE A 68 18.73 12.12 -16.47
CA PHE A 68 18.76 11.97 -17.93
C PHE A 68 17.54 12.60 -18.60
N GLU A 69 16.36 12.49 -17.99
CA GLU A 69 15.12 13.06 -18.52
C GLU A 69 15.06 14.59 -18.40
N THR A 70 15.65 15.15 -17.35
CA THR A 70 15.71 16.61 -17.12
C THR A 70 16.85 17.31 -17.86
N ARG A 71 17.67 16.57 -18.62
CA ARG A 71 18.81 17.14 -19.36
C ARG A 71 18.30 17.91 -20.58
N GLU A 72 18.65 19.20 -20.69
CA GLU A 72 18.38 19.95 -21.91
C GLU A 72 19.05 19.28 -23.11
N THR A 73 18.24 18.85 -24.08
CA THR A 73 18.74 18.40 -25.38
C THR A 73 19.17 19.63 -26.15
N GLY A 74 20.47 19.96 -26.08
CA GLY A 74 21.01 21.10 -26.79
C GLY A 74 20.83 20.99 -28.30
N THR A 75 19.98 21.84 -28.86
CA THR A 75 20.04 22.38 -30.23
C THR A 75 19.47 23.79 -30.24
#